data_AF-A0A923A3S3-F1
#
_entry.id   AF-A0A923A3S3-F1
#
_cell.length_a   1.000
_cell.length_b   1.000
_cell.length_c   1.000
_cell.angle_alpha   90.00
_cell.angle_beta   90.00
_cell.angle_gamma   90.00
#
_symmetry.space_group_name_H-M   'P 1'
#
loop_
_entity.id
_entity.type
_entity.pdbx_description
1 polymer ?
#
loop_
_entity_poly.entity_id
_entity_poly.type
_entity_poly.pdbx_seq_one_letter_code
_entity_poly.pdbx_strand_id
1 'polypeptide(L)' 'MTTAHLIVATGVLFYLFTCIAFIDIARKDFGSMGKKALWAFVAFLPFIGPVLYFILGYKTGKRPGIANPMV' A
#
# COMPACT_ATOMS: atom_id res chain seq x y z
N MET A 1 24.50 -9.50 -16.30
CA MET A 1 23.24 -8.75 -16.09
C MET A 1 23.09 -7.76 -17.23
N THR A 2 22.05 -7.87 -18.07
CA THR A 2 21.81 -6.88 -19.13
C THR A 2 20.88 -5.78 -18.64
N THR A 3 20.88 -4.61 -19.28
CA THR A 3 19.98 -3.48 -18.96
C THR A 3 18.51 -3.89 -18.93
N ALA A 4 18.10 -4.79 -19.83
CA ALA A 4 16.74 -5.32 -19.85
C ALA A 4 16.37 -6.07 -18.56
N HIS A 5 17.28 -6.86 -17.99
CA HIS A 5 17.04 -7.55 -16.72
C HIS A 5 16.83 -6.56 -15.57
N LEU A 6 17.60 -5.46 -15.54
CA LEU A 6 17.45 -4.42 -14.50
C LEU A 6 16.10 -3.70 -14.60
N ILE A 7 15.65 -3.39 -15.82
CA ILE A 7 14.36 -2.74 -16.05
C ILE A 7 13.22 -3.67 -15.59
N VAL A 8 13.26 -4.94 -15.99
CA VAL A 8 12.25 -5.93 -15.60
C VAL A 8 12.24 -6.14 -14.09
N ALA A 9 13.40 -6.34 -13.47
CA ALA A 9 13.51 -6.53 -12.02
C ALA A 9 12.95 -5.33 -11.24
N THR A 10 13.27 -4.10 -11.68
CA THR A 10 12.76 -2.87 -11.05
C THR A 10 11.25 -2.74 -11.24
N GLY A 11 10.73 -3.04 -12.44
CA GLY A 11 9.29 -3.03 -12.70
C GLY A 11 8.53 -4.03 -11.83
N VAL A 12 9.02 -5.26 -11.72
CA VAL A 12 8.42 -6.29 -10.86
C VAL A 12 8.46 -5.87 -9.38
N LEU A 13 9.59 -5.34 -8.92
CA LEU A 13 9.74 -4.86 -7.54
C LEU A 13 8.68 -3.79 -7.22
N PHE A 14 8.52 -2.78 -8.07
CA PHE A 14 7.56 -1.70 -7.85
C PHE A 14 6.11 -2.13 -8.03
N TYR A 15 5.84 -3.10 -8.92
CA TYR A 15 4.53 -3.71 -9.05
C TYR A 15 4.13 -4.40 -7.73
N LEU A 16 5.00 -5.27 -7.21
CA LEU A 16 4.77 -5.94 -5.93
C LEU A 16 4.59 -4.94 -4.79
N PHE A 17 5.41 -3.88 -4.76
CA PHE A 17 5.32 -2.83 -3.76
C PHE A 17 3.97 -2.09 -3.81
N THR A 18 3.46 -1.83 -5.01
CA THR A 18 2.10 -1.30 -5.23
C THR A 18 1.03 -2.25 -4.69
N CYS A 19 1.11 -3.53 -5.04
CA CYS A 19 0.16 -4.54 -4.54
C CYS A 19 0.14 -4.61 -3.01
N ILE A 20 1.30 -4.59 -2.35
CA ILE A 20 1.40 -4.60 -0.89
C ILE A 20 0.76 -3.34 -0.29
N ALA A 21 0.96 -2.17 -0.88
CA ALA A 21 0.31 -0.92 -0.45
C ALA A 21 -1.21 -1.06 -0.51
N PHE A 22 -1.77 -1.54 -1.63
CA PHE A 22 -3.21 -1.76 -1.77
C PHE A 22 -3.75 -2.77 -0.75
N ILE A 23 -3.05 -3.88 -0.51
CA ILE A 23 -3.43 -4.87 0.51
C ILE A 23 -3.45 -4.24 1.90
N ASP A 24 -2.42 -3.45 2.25
CA ASP A 24 -2.36 -2.78 3.56
C ASP A 24 -3.49 -1.74 3.72
N ILE A 25 -3.77 -0.94 2.68
CA ILE A 25 -4.91 -0.01 2.64
C ILE A 25 -6.23 -0.76 2.81
N ALA A 26 -6.42 -1.86 2.07
CA ALA A 26 -7.65 -2.64 2.12
C ALA A 26 -7.92 -3.20 3.53
N ARG A 27 -6.86 -3.65 4.22
CA ARG A 27 -6.91 -4.25 5.56
C ARG A 27 -7.02 -3.24 6.69
N LYS A 28 -6.65 -1.98 6.48
CA LYS A 28 -6.72 -0.94 7.50
C LYS A 28 -8.07 -0.24 7.51
N ASP A 29 -8.46 0.16 8.71
CA ASP A 29 -9.53 1.12 8.93
C ASP A 29 -8.91 2.51 9.10
N PHE A 30 -9.35 3.45 8.26
CA PHE A 30 -8.90 4.85 8.27
C PHE A 30 -9.90 5.79 8.96
N GLY A 31 -10.96 5.24 9.57
CA GLY A 31 -12.04 5.97 10.23
C GLY A 31 -13.05 6.62 9.29
N SER A 32 -12.73 6.77 8.00
CA SER A 32 -13.69 7.18 6.97
C SER A 32 -13.36 6.57 5.61
N MET A 33 -14.40 6.33 4.81
CA MET A 33 -14.22 5.82 3.45
C MET A 33 -13.44 6.79 2.56
N GLY A 34 -13.64 8.11 2.74
CA GLY A 34 -12.92 9.14 1.98
C GLY A 34 -11.41 9.11 2.21
N LYS A 35 -10.95 8.91 3.46
CA LYS A 35 -9.50 8.78 3.76
C LYS A 35 -8.92 7.50 3.15
N LYS A 36 -9.67 6.40 3.20
CA LYS A 36 -9.26 5.13 2.57
C LYS A 36 -9.11 5.29 1.06
N ALA A 37 -10.10 5.93 0.41
CA ALA A 37 -10.07 6.20 -1.02
C ALA A 37 -8.93 7.14 -1.42
N LEU A 38 -8.61 8.16 -0.61
CA LEU A 38 -7.47 9.05 -0.85
C LEU A 38 -6.16 8.27 -0.86
N TRP A 39 -5.92 7.40 0.13
CA TRP A 39 -4.70 6.58 0.14
C TRP A 39 -4.65 5.56 -0.99
N ALA A 40 -5.78 4.96 -1.36
CA ALA A 40 -5.86 4.08 -2.53
C ALA A 40 -5.54 4.83 -3.84
N PHE A 41 -6.04 6.05 -3.98
CA PHE A 41 -5.76 6.91 -5.13
C PHE A 41 -4.28 7.31 -5.19
N VAL A 42 -3.69 7.70 -4.05
CA VAL A 42 -2.26 8.00 -3.96
C VAL A 42 -1.43 6.77 -4.32
N ALA A 43 -1.76 5.58 -3.78
CA ALA A 43 -1.04 4.34 -4.06
C ALA A 43 -1.18 3.85 -5.51
N PHE A 44 -2.18 4.32 -6.25
CA PHE A 44 -2.38 3.97 -7.66
C PHE A 44 -1.30 4.55 -8.59
N LEU A 45 -0.67 5.67 -8.20
CA LEU A 45 0.42 6.25 -8.98
C LEU A 45 1.68 5.37 -8.86
N PRO A 46 2.11 4.65 -9.91
CA PRO A 46 3.24 3.73 -9.81
C PRO A 46 4.52 4.47 -9.41
N PHE A 47 5.44 3.74 -8.78
CA PHE A 47 6.71 4.23 -8.24
C PHE A 47 6.58 5.17 -7.04
N ILE A 48 5.90 6.31 -7.21
CA ILE A 48 5.84 7.39 -6.21
C ILE A 48 4.74 7.13 -5.18
N GLY A 49 3.56 6.69 -5.64
CA GLY A 49 2.38 6.49 -4.82
C GLY A 49 2.57 5.52 -3.66
N PRO A 50 3.02 4.28 -3.91
CA PRO A 50 3.31 3.32 -2.86
C PRO A 50 4.35 3.83 -1.86
N VAL A 51 5.38 4.55 -2.33
CA VAL A 51 6.41 5.14 -1.46
C VAL A 51 5.80 6.19 -0.54
N LEU A 52 5.01 7.12 -1.08
CA LEU A 52 4.30 8.13 -0.29
C LEU A 52 3.32 7.50 0.70
N TYR A 53 2.61 6.45 0.27
CA TYR A 53 1.74 5.69 1.15
C TYR A 53 2.51 5.09 2.32
N PHE A 54 3.63 4.40 2.09
CA PHE A 54 4.37 3.77 3.19
C PHE A 54 5.07 4.77 4.12
N ILE A 55 5.48 5.93 3.63
CA ILE A 55 6.10 6.97 4.46
C ILE A 55 5.06 7.71 5.32
N LEU A 56 3.93 8.10 4.72
CA LEU A 56 2.95 8.99 5.34
C LEU A 56 1.65 8.26 5.70
N GLY A 57 1.05 7.57 4.72
CA GLY A 57 -0.27 6.94 4.85
C GLY A 57 -0.32 5.72 5.75
N TYR A 58 0.77 4.95 5.83
CA TYR A 58 0.85 3.72 6.62
C TYR A 58 0.52 3.97 8.10
N LYS A 59 0.90 5.14 8.64
CA LYS A 59 0.64 5.51 10.05
C LYS A 59 -0.79 5.97 10.32
N THR A 60 -1.57 6.27 9.28
CA THR A 60 -2.90 6.89 9.42
C THR A 60 -4.03 5.88 9.59
N GLY A 61 -3.85 4.62 9.17
CA GLY A 61 -4.83 3.56 9.33
C GLY A 61 -4.54 2.66 10.52
N LYS A 62 -5.58 2.28 11.26
CA LYS A 62 -5.48 1.29 12.35
C LYS A 62 -5.82 -0.08 11.78
N ARG A 63 -5.09 -1.11 12.20
CA ARG A 63 -5.51 -2.49 11.92
C ARG A 63 -6.72 -2.77 12.80
N PRO A 64 -7.86 -3.25 12.25
CA PRO A 64 -8.96 -3.71 13.08
C PRO A 64 -8.40 -4.74 14.07
N GLY A 65 -8.52 -4.41 15.35
CA GLY A 65 -7.83 -5.12 16.42
C GLY A 65 -8.25 -6.58 16.47
N ILE A 66 -7.29 -7.42 16.85
CA ILE A 66 -7.50 -8.77 17.40
C ILE A 66 -8.18 -8.59 18.77
N ALA A 67 -9.43 -8.13 18.77
CA ALA A 67 -10.34 -8.07 19.89
C ALA A 67 -11.64 -8.67 19.36
N ASN A 68 -11.73 -10.00 19.30
CA ASN A 68 -12.24 -10.74 20.44
C ASN A 68 -11.67 -12.19 20.47
N PRO A 69 -10.90 -12.60 21.49
CA PRO A 69 -10.63 -14.02 21.72
C PRO A 69 -11.84 -14.81 22.28
N MET A 70 -13.06 -14.26 22.26
CA MET A 70 -14.27 -14.91 22.82
C MET A 70 -15.50 -14.88 21.89
N VAL A 71 -15.34 -15.19 20.59
CA VAL A 71 -16.42 -15.84 19.80
C VAL A 71 -15.91 -17.20 19.38
#